data_AF-A0A3N5ZKI2-F1
#
_entry.id   AF-A0A3N5ZKI2-F1
#
_cell.length_a   1.000
_cell.length_b   1.000
_cell.length_c   1.000
_cell.angle_alpha   90.00
_cell.angle_beta   90.00
_cell.angle_gamma   90.00
#
_symmetry.space_group_name_H-M   'P 1'
#
loop_
_entity.id
_entity.type
_entity.pdbx_description
1 polymer ?
#
loop_
_entity_poly.entity_id
_entity_poly.type
_entity_poly.pdbx_seq_one_letter_code
_entity_poly.pdbx_strand_id
1 'polypeptide(L)'
;MQCLTTTECTDWLDAHGMGGFSPKTGPEDPIDGELLFAAPKEARTQANLARALVNWLGELDVLLLWITDWPFYKPDEMAIALGLRKAHGEDRLVIEAPGQVFSLHEQDELIGWVHLLMSYGWDGHLYPFPFCGALFQTSHEDILWAFTSGVERLRTCREIVDSYQLEVHRESRRC
;
A
#
# COMPACT_ATOMS: atom_id res chain seq x y z
N MET A 1 14.51 -5.86 -1.62
CA MET A 1 13.52 -5.64 -0.58
C MET A 1 14.10 -6.10 0.76
N GLN A 2 13.94 -5.33 1.83
CA GLN A 2 14.26 -5.75 3.21
C GLN A 2 12.97 -6.03 3.98
N CYS A 3 12.87 -7.14 4.70
CA CYS A 3 11.70 -7.44 5.51
C CYS A 3 11.88 -7.08 6.99
N LEU A 4 10.86 -6.48 7.57
CA LEU A 4 10.84 -5.92 8.92
C LEU A 4 9.79 -6.62 9.80
N THR A 5 10.15 -6.89 11.03
CA THR A 5 9.20 -7.25 12.11
C THR A 5 8.25 -6.10 12.41
N THR A 6 7.14 -6.38 13.10
CA THR A 6 6.20 -5.34 13.55
C THR A 6 6.87 -4.21 14.32
N THR A 7 7.82 -4.52 15.22
CA THR A 7 8.56 -3.50 15.98
C THR A 7 9.47 -2.69 15.06
N GLU A 8 10.20 -3.35 14.15
CA GLU A 8 11.05 -2.67 13.19
C GLU A 8 10.25 -1.79 12.20
N CYS A 9 9.01 -2.15 11.85
CA CYS A 9 8.13 -1.28 11.06
C CYS A 9 7.81 0.02 11.79
N THR A 10 7.46 -0.06 13.08
CA THR A 10 7.21 1.13 13.90
C THR A 10 8.46 1.98 14.02
N ASP A 11 9.59 1.37 14.36
CA ASP A 11 10.89 2.07 14.46
C ASP A 11 11.27 2.72 13.12
N TRP A 12 10.97 2.06 12.01
CA TRP A 12 11.18 2.59 10.67
C TRP A 12 10.30 3.82 10.41
N LEU A 13 9.01 3.79 10.72
CA LEU A 13 8.12 4.96 10.55
C LEU A 13 8.59 6.14 11.40
N ASP A 14 8.97 5.89 12.65
CA ASP A 14 9.50 6.93 13.56
C ASP A 14 10.79 7.55 12.99
N ALA A 15 11.72 6.72 12.52
CA ALA A 15 12.99 7.18 11.94
C ALA A 15 12.81 8.02 10.66
N HIS A 16 11.69 7.84 9.95
CA HIS A 16 11.38 8.51 8.70
C HIS A 16 10.38 9.68 8.86
N GLY A 17 10.15 10.14 10.10
CA GLY A 17 9.32 11.31 10.38
C GLY A 17 7.81 11.06 10.24
N MET A 18 7.39 9.79 10.19
CA MET A 18 6.00 9.34 10.16
C MET A 18 5.57 8.76 11.51
N GLY A 19 6.16 9.26 12.61
CA GLY A 19 5.79 8.81 13.95
C GLY A 19 4.31 9.05 14.23
N GLY A 20 3.66 8.04 14.85
CA GLY A 20 2.20 8.01 15.08
C GLY A 20 1.40 7.33 13.96
N PHE A 21 1.99 7.12 12.78
CA PHE A 21 1.34 6.36 11.71
C PHE A 21 1.38 4.88 12.09
N SER A 22 0.26 4.19 11.93
CA SER A 22 0.21 2.74 12.06
C SER A 22 -0.97 2.16 11.29
N PRO A 23 -0.99 0.84 11.06
CA PRO A 23 -2.17 0.17 10.53
C PRO A 23 -3.45 0.38 11.36
N LYS A 24 -3.34 0.65 12.66
CA LYS A 24 -4.49 0.77 13.58
C LYS A 24 -5.03 2.19 13.71
N THR A 25 -4.13 3.16 13.78
CA THR A 25 -4.47 4.57 13.98
C THR A 25 -4.76 5.27 12.66
N GLY A 26 -4.29 4.68 11.55
CA GLY A 26 -4.16 5.44 10.32
C GLY A 26 -3.21 6.63 10.54
N PRO A 27 -3.16 7.53 9.58
CA PRO A 27 -2.38 8.76 9.70
C PRO A 27 -3.15 9.82 10.51
N GLU A 28 -2.54 10.34 11.59
CA GLU A 28 -3.23 11.22 12.57
C GLU A 28 -3.42 12.68 12.08
N ASP A 29 -2.46 13.25 11.35
CA ASP A 29 -2.53 14.59 10.73
C ASP A 29 -1.25 14.82 9.88
N PRO A 30 -1.27 15.59 8.77
CA PRO A 30 -2.42 16.21 8.12
C PRO A 30 -2.79 15.43 6.86
N ILE A 31 -3.91 14.71 6.92
CA ILE A 31 -4.60 14.28 5.70
C ILE A 31 -5.84 15.11 5.54
N ASP A 32 -5.77 15.97 4.52
CA ASP A 32 -6.81 16.90 4.15
C ASP A 32 -7.90 16.21 3.32
N GLY A 33 -7.64 15.01 2.80
CA GLY A 33 -8.64 14.30 2.03
C GLY A 33 -8.41 12.82 1.88
N GLU A 34 -9.51 12.09 1.75
CA GLU A 34 -9.51 10.65 1.57
C GLU A 34 -10.41 10.24 0.40
N LEU A 35 -10.07 9.11 -0.22
CA LEU A 35 -10.86 8.47 -1.25
C LEU A 35 -10.92 6.97 -0.99
N LEU A 36 -12.13 6.43 -0.76
CA LEU A 36 -12.40 5.02 -0.60
C LEU A 36 -13.15 4.52 -1.84
N PHE A 37 -12.60 3.52 -2.52
CA PHE A 37 -13.12 3.04 -3.80
C PHE A 37 -12.91 1.54 -3.97
N ALA A 38 -13.69 0.94 -4.87
CA ALA A 38 -13.63 -0.49 -5.14
C ALA A 38 -12.32 -0.89 -5.82
N ALA A 39 -11.78 -2.05 -5.45
CA ALA A 39 -10.73 -2.73 -6.19
C ALA A 39 -11.30 -3.30 -7.50
N PRO A 40 -10.57 -3.21 -8.62
CA PRO A 40 -11.00 -3.82 -9.87
C PRO A 40 -10.97 -5.35 -9.75
N LYS A 41 -11.87 -6.02 -10.47
CA LYS A 41 -11.99 -7.48 -10.47
C LYS A 41 -11.13 -8.16 -11.54
N GLU A 42 -10.84 -7.48 -12.65
CA GLU A 42 -9.98 -8.08 -13.69
C GLU A 42 -8.50 -7.92 -13.35
N ALA A 43 -7.74 -9.01 -13.41
CA ALA A 43 -6.31 -9.02 -13.09
C ALA A 43 -5.48 -7.98 -13.87
N ARG A 44 -5.80 -7.77 -15.16
CA ARG A 44 -5.11 -6.74 -15.95
C ARG A 44 -5.38 -5.33 -15.42
N THR A 45 -6.62 -5.06 -15.02
CA THR A 45 -7.03 -3.78 -14.45
C THR A 45 -6.37 -3.58 -13.08
N GLN A 46 -6.30 -4.62 -12.25
CA GLN A 46 -5.56 -4.61 -10.98
C GLN A 46 -4.08 -4.27 -11.18
N ALA A 47 -3.39 -4.94 -12.10
CA ALA A 47 -1.98 -4.67 -12.39
C ALA A 47 -1.73 -3.24 -12.89
N ASN A 48 -2.65 -2.69 -13.69
CA ASN A 48 -2.54 -1.32 -14.19
C ASN A 48 -2.84 -0.28 -13.09
N LEU A 49 -3.85 -0.54 -12.26
CA LEU A 49 -4.17 0.31 -11.12
C LEU A 49 -3.02 0.31 -10.09
N ALA A 50 -2.43 -0.84 -9.79
CA ALA A 50 -1.26 -0.95 -8.91
C ALA A 50 -0.15 0.00 -9.36
N ARG A 51 0.19 -0.04 -10.66
CA ARG A 51 1.18 0.85 -11.26
C ARG A 51 0.77 2.32 -11.15
N ALA A 52 -0.48 2.65 -11.44
CA ALA A 52 -0.98 4.02 -11.36
C ALA A 52 -0.90 4.57 -9.93
N LEU A 53 -1.26 3.78 -8.92
CA LEU A 53 -1.23 4.17 -7.51
C LEU A 53 0.19 4.31 -6.98
N VAL A 54 1.09 3.36 -7.32
CA VAL A 54 2.51 3.49 -6.94
C VAL A 54 3.13 4.74 -7.57
N ASN A 55 2.84 5.01 -8.86
CA ASN A 55 3.33 6.23 -9.52
C ASN A 55 2.71 7.50 -8.93
N TRP A 56 1.47 7.44 -8.46
CA TRP A 56 0.78 8.57 -7.84
C TRP A 56 1.40 8.99 -6.49
N LEU A 57 2.05 8.06 -5.78
CA LEU A 57 2.89 8.40 -4.62
C LEU A 57 4.06 9.32 -4.99
N GLY A 58 4.44 9.40 -6.28
CA GLY A 58 5.47 10.30 -6.77
C GLY A 58 6.89 9.77 -6.58
N GLU A 59 7.86 10.68 -6.54
CA GLU A 59 9.26 10.32 -6.30
C GLU A 59 9.46 9.93 -4.83
N LEU A 60 9.93 8.71 -4.62
CA LEU A 60 10.20 8.12 -3.30
C LEU A 60 11.58 7.49 -3.30
N ASP A 61 12.30 7.66 -2.20
CA ASP A 61 13.60 7.02 -1.98
C ASP A 61 13.39 5.56 -1.57
N VAL A 62 12.46 5.36 -0.62
CA VAL A 62 12.07 4.08 -0.07
C VAL A 62 10.57 4.08 0.27
N LEU A 63 9.97 2.90 0.30
CA LEU A 63 8.58 2.70 0.72
C LEU A 63 8.46 1.47 1.61
N LEU A 64 7.73 1.61 2.71
CA LEU A 64 7.32 0.49 3.55
C LEU A 64 5.92 0.02 3.12
N LEU A 65 5.83 -1.21 2.64
CA LEU A 65 4.59 -1.97 2.59
C LEU A 65 4.46 -2.74 3.90
N TRP A 66 3.34 -2.61 4.60
CA TRP A 66 3.07 -3.34 5.84
C TRP A 66 1.81 -4.16 5.69
N ILE A 67 1.97 -5.47 5.52
CA ILE A 67 0.85 -6.43 5.41
C ILE A 67 0.31 -6.75 6.79
N THR A 68 -0.99 -6.54 7.02
CA THR A 68 -1.60 -6.65 8.35
C THR A 68 -2.62 -7.76 8.49
N ASP A 69 -3.26 -8.15 7.38
CA ASP A 69 -4.21 -9.26 7.36
C ASP A 69 -4.24 -9.95 5.99
N TRP A 70 -4.62 -11.21 5.98
CA TRP A 70 -4.76 -12.05 4.79
C TRP A 70 -5.84 -13.11 5.05
N PRO A 71 -7.09 -12.68 5.27
CA PRO A 71 -8.14 -13.59 5.67
C PRO A 71 -8.43 -14.59 4.55
N PHE A 72 -8.62 -15.86 4.92
CA PHE A 72 -8.91 -16.95 3.99
C PHE A 72 -7.83 -17.20 2.92
N TYR A 73 -6.58 -16.78 3.16
CA TYR A 73 -5.48 -17.02 2.22
C TYR A 73 -5.38 -18.50 1.83
N LYS A 74 -4.98 -18.74 0.58
CA LYS A 74 -4.69 -20.09 0.09
C LYS A 74 -3.19 -20.40 0.20
N PRO A 75 -2.80 -21.66 0.47
CA PRO A 75 -1.40 -22.04 0.56
C PRO A 75 -0.55 -21.65 -0.66
N ASP A 76 -1.13 -21.65 -1.86
CA ASP A 76 -0.47 -21.23 -3.11
C ASP A 76 -0.19 -19.72 -3.16
N GLU A 77 -1.11 -18.89 -2.67
CA GLU A 77 -0.95 -17.43 -2.57
C GLU A 77 0.21 -17.09 -1.62
N MET A 78 0.25 -17.74 -0.46
CA MET A 78 1.35 -17.57 0.51
C MET A 78 2.68 -18.12 -0.02
N ALA A 79 2.66 -19.24 -0.75
CA ALA A 79 3.88 -19.79 -1.35
C ALA A 79 4.51 -18.82 -2.37
N ILE A 80 3.69 -18.08 -3.13
CA ILE A 80 4.16 -17.04 -4.05
C ILE A 80 4.80 -15.89 -3.26
N ALA A 81 4.12 -15.37 -2.23
CA ALA A 81 4.65 -14.29 -1.39
C ALA A 81 5.98 -14.67 -0.70
N LEU A 82 6.06 -15.89 -0.13
CA LEU A 82 7.28 -16.40 0.48
C LEU A 82 8.38 -16.65 -0.56
N GLY A 83 8.04 -17.08 -1.78
CA GLY A 83 8.99 -17.24 -2.87
C GLY A 83 9.65 -15.93 -3.28
N LEU A 84 8.88 -14.84 -3.36
CA LEU A 84 9.39 -13.50 -3.61
C LEU A 84 10.32 -13.05 -2.47
N ARG A 85 9.91 -13.20 -1.21
CA ARG A 85 10.73 -12.88 -0.04
C ARG A 85 12.05 -13.66 -0.02
N LYS A 86 11.99 -14.96 -0.33
CA LYS A 86 13.18 -15.82 -0.38
C LYS A 86 14.17 -15.40 -1.46
N ALA A 87 13.72 -14.82 -2.57
CA ALA A 87 14.61 -14.26 -3.60
C ALA A 87 15.48 -13.11 -3.05
N HIS A 88 15.05 -12.47 -1.96
CA HIS A 88 15.80 -11.44 -1.22
C HIS A 88 16.49 -11.98 0.04
N GLY A 89 16.57 -13.30 0.22
CA GLY A 89 17.20 -13.93 1.38
C GLY A 89 16.36 -13.88 2.65
N GLU A 90 15.05 -13.63 2.53
CA GLU A 90 14.12 -13.65 3.65
C GLU A 90 13.41 -15.00 3.75
N ASP A 91 13.65 -15.72 4.85
CA ASP A 91 13.03 -17.03 5.13
C ASP A 91 11.93 -16.95 6.21
N ARG A 92 11.81 -15.83 6.94
CA ARG A 92 10.77 -15.64 7.96
C ARG A 92 9.39 -15.53 7.31
N LEU A 93 8.39 -16.06 8.01
CA LEU A 93 6.98 -15.96 7.61
C LEU A 93 6.53 -14.49 7.58
N VAL A 94 5.49 -14.21 6.79
CA VAL A 94 4.90 -12.85 6.71
C VAL A 94 4.46 -12.37 8.09
N ILE A 95 3.89 -13.25 8.92
CA ILE A 95 3.47 -12.88 10.30
C ILE A 95 4.64 -12.50 11.23
N GLU A 96 5.83 -13.02 10.97
CA GLU A 96 7.02 -12.74 11.78
C GLU A 96 7.69 -11.43 11.34
N ALA A 97 7.70 -11.16 10.02
CA ALA A 97 8.24 -9.95 9.42
C ALA A 97 7.25 -9.37 8.39
N PRO A 98 6.18 -8.68 8.82
CA PRO A 98 5.09 -8.23 7.94
C PRO A 98 5.42 -7.01 7.09
N GLY A 99 6.50 -6.30 7.41
CA GLY A 99 6.97 -5.16 6.64
C GLY A 99 7.86 -5.59 5.49
N GLN A 100 7.74 -4.92 4.35
CA GLN A 100 8.62 -4.98 3.20
C GLN A 100 9.04 -3.56 2.83
N VAL A 101 10.33 -3.26 2.93
CA VAL A 101 10.91 -1.99 2.47
C VAL A 101 11.44 -2.18 1.07
N PHE A 102 10.97 -1.33 0.17
CA PHE A 102 11.39 -1.23 -1.23
C PHE A 102 12.16 0.06 -1.45
N SER A 103 13.27 -0.01 -2.15
CA SER A 103 13.96 1.18 -2.67
C SER A 103 13.40 1.62 -4.03
N LEU A 104 13.79 2.80 -4.51
CA LEU A 104 13.46 3.28 -5.85
C LEU A 104 13.79 2.27 -6.97
N HIS A 105 14.86 1.49 -6.82
CA HIS A 105 15.25 0.48 -7.81
C HIS A 105 14.35 -0.76 -7.82
N GLU A 106 13.47 -0.89 -6.83
CA GLU A 106 12.59 -2.04 -6.61
C GLU A 106 11.12 -1.67 -6.86
N GLN A 107 10.87 -0.55 -7.54
CA GLN A 107 9.52 -0.04 -7.84
C GLN A 107 8.66 -1.07 -8.61
N ASP A 108 9.24 -1.80 -9.57
CA ASP A 108 8.51 -2.83 -10.31
C ASP A 108 8.10 -4.01 -9.40
N GLU A 109 8.95 -4.35 -8.42
CA GLU A 109 8.64 -5.36 -7.41
C GLU A 109 7.50 -4.88 -6.51
N LEU A 110 7.56 -3.64 -6.05
CA LEU A 110 6.49 -3.01 -5.27
C LEU A 110 5.15 -3.02 -6.02
N ILE A 111 5.14 -2.67 -7.32
CA ILE A 111 3.92 -2.75 -8.15
C ILE A 111 3.39 -4.18 -8.18
N GLY A 112 4.29 -5.16 -8.31
CA GLY A 112 3.95 -6.58 -8.24
C GLY A 112 3.29 -6.95 -6.90
N TRP A 113 3.85 -6.51 -5.78
CA TRP A 113 3.27 -6.72 -4.46
C TRP A 113 1.89 -6.08 -4.31
N VAL A 114 1.72 -4.82 -4.70
CA VAL A 114 0.41 -4.14 -4.65
C VAL A 114 -0.64 -4.88 -5.47
N HIS A 115 -0.25 -5.38 -6.66
CA HIS A 115 -1.11 -6.23 -7.46
C HIS A 115 -1.48 -7.53 -6.74
N LEU A 116 -0.53 -8.22 -6.11
CA LEU A 116 -0.80 -9.44 -5.34
C LEU A 116 -1.76 -9.19 -4.18
N LEU A 117 -1.59 -8.09 -3.44
CA LEU A 117 -2.48 -7.73 -2.34
C LEU A 117 -3.93 -7.57 -2.83
N MET A 118 -4.14 -6.89 -3.96
CA MET A 118 -5.47 -6.77 -4.57
C MET A 118 -5.99 -8.10 -5.11
N SER A 119 -5.15 -8.91 -5.74
CA SER A 119 -5.57 -10.21 -6.30
C SER A 119 -5.94 -11.23 -5.23
N TYR A 120 -5.29 -11.18 -4.07
CA TYR A 120 -5.49 -12.13 -2.98
C TYR A 120 -6.43 -11.62 -1.90
N GLY A 121 -6.88 -10.35 -1.97
CA GLY A 121 -7.70 -9.73 -0.96
C GLY A 121 -6.98 -9.64 0.39
N TRP A 122 -5.77 -9.09 0.40
CA TRP A 122 -4.98 -8.89 1.61
C TRP A 122 -4.98 -7.42 2.04
N ASP A 123 -4.87 -7.22 3.36
CA ASP A 123 -4.75 -5.89 3.96
C ASP A 123 -3.28 -5.49 3.97
N GLY A 124 -2.98 -4.32 3.41
CA GLY A 124 -1.64 -3.78 3.44
C GLY A 124 -1.63 -2.27 3.33
N HIS A 125 -0.71 -1.65 4.08
CA HIS A 125 -0.56 -0.20 4.16
C HIS A 125 0.76 0.21 3.50
N LEU A 126 0.73 1.28 2.70
CA LEU A 126 1.91 1.76 1.97
C LEU A 126 2.35 3.13 2.49
N TYR A 127 3.56 3.21 3.04
CA TYR A 127 4.13 4.42 3.61
C TYR A 127 5.36 4.87 2.80
N PRO A 128 5.22 5.89 1.93
CA PRO A 128 6.33 6.40 1.14
C PRO A 128 7.25 7.30 1.98
N PHE A 129 8.54 7.26 1.69
CA PHE A 129 9.53 8.22 2.18
C PHE A 129 10.40 8.77 1.03
N PRO A 130 10.70 10.09 1.00
CA PRO A 130 10.18 11.12 1.89
C PRO A 130 8.65 11.22 1.84
N PHE A 131 8.01 11.50 2.99
CA PHE A 131 6.55 11.58 3.01
C PHE A 131 6.08 12.71 2.08
N CYS A 132 5.35 12.32 1.04
CA CYS A 132 4.98 13.20 -0.05
C CYS A 132 3.57 13.78 0.09
N GLY A 133 2.91 13.52 1.23
CA GLY A 133 1.52 13.89 1.43
C GLY A 133 0.53 12.93 0.79
N ALA A 134 0.92 11.69 0.51
CA ALA A 134 0.01 10.65 0.02
C ALA A 134 0.40 9.29 0.59
N LEU A 135 -0.62 8.47 0.86
CA LEU A 135 -0.47 7.04 1.15
C LEU A 135 -1.75 6.32 0.72
N PHE A 136 -1.70 5.00 0.62
CA PHE A 136 -2.90 4.21 0.45
C PHE A 136 -2.79 2.86 1.14
N GLN A 137 -3.92 2.18 1.26
CA GLN A 137 -4.00 0.81 1.74
C GLN A 137 -4.94 -0.02 0.85
N THR A 138 -4.68 -1.32 0.80
CA THR A 138 -5.61 -2.32 0.28
C THR A 138 -6.37 -2.96 1.43
N SER A 139 -7.54 -3.52 1.13
CA SER A 139 -8.31 -4.31 2.08
C SER A 139 -8.91 -5.55 1.42
N HIS A 140 -9.06 -6.61 2.21
CA HIS A 140 -9.72 -7.86 1.91
C HIS A 140 -11.21 -7.72 1.57
N GLU A 141 -11.82 -6.56 1.80
CA GLU A 141 -13.19 -6.24 1.38
C GLU A 141 -13.27 -5.77 -0.09
N ASP A 142 -12.23 -6.01 -0.91
CA ASP A 142 -12.11 -5.53 -2.29
C ASP A 142 -12.23 -3.99 -2.38
N ILE A 143 -11.61 -3.28 -1.44
CA ILE A 143 -11.56 -1.81 -1.41
C ILE A 143 -10.13 -1.31 -1.30
N LEU A 144 -9.90 -0.12 -1.85
CA LEU A 144 -8.69 0.66 -1.64
C LEU A 144 -9.05 1.99 -0.99
N TRP A 145 -8.18 2.42 -0.09
CA TRP A 145 -8.35 3.67 0.62
C TRP A 145 -7.10 4.52 0.45
N ALA A 146 -7.23 5.60 -0.30
CA ALA A 146 -6.19 6.59 -0.52
C ALA A 146 -6.37 7.78 0.42
N PHE A 147 -5.26 8.31 0.90
CA PHE A 147 -5.19 9.42 1.82
C PHE A 147 -4.21 10.47 1.29
N THR A 148 -4.54 11.75 1.44
CA THR A 148 -3.74 12.84 0.89
C THR A 148 -3.70 14.08 1.77
N SER A 149 -2.56 14.76 1.82
CA SER A 149 -2.47 16.17 2.19
C SER A 149 -2.58 17.00 0.92
N GLY A 150 -3.66 17.77 0.77
CA GLY A 150 -3.90 18.66 -0.36
C GLY A 150 -4.88 18.17 -1.44
N VAL A 151 -5.70 19.12 -1.89
CA VAL A 151 -6.80 18.91 -2.85
C VAL A 151 -6.31 18.42 -4.21
N GLU A 152 -5.14 18.87 -4.67
CA GLU A 152 -4.62 18.50 -5.99
C GLU A 152 -4.21 17.01 -6.08
N ARG A 153 -3.67 16.46 -5.00
CA ARG A 153 -3.33 15.03 -4.94
C ARG A 153 -4.59 14.17 -4.89
N LEU A 154 -5.60 14.60 -4.13
CA LEU A 154 -6.89 13.94 -4.10
C LEU A 154 -7.55 13.96 -5.48
N ARG A 155 -7.53 15.11 -6.16
CA ARG A 155 -8.04 15.27 -7.53
C ARG A 155 -7.33 14.33 -8.51
N THR A 156 -6.01 14.25 -8.44
CA THR A 156 -5.22 13.34 -9.28
C THR A 156 -5.57 11.86 -8.99
N CYS A 157 -5.72 11.51 -7.71
CA CYS A 157 -6.16 10.17 -7.32
C CYS A 157 -7.56 9.86 -7.89
N ARG A 158 -8.48 10.83 -7.78
CA ARG A 158 -9.84 10.73 -8.30
C ARG A 158 -9.85 10.53 -9.83
N GLU A 159 -9.04 11.27 -10.57
CA GLU A 159 -8.88 11.12 -12.01
C GLU A 159 -8.38 9.72 -12.40
N ILE A 160 -7.45 9.15 -11.61
CA ILE A 160 -7.01 7.75 -11.77
C ILE A 160 -8.19 6.81 -11.58
N VAL A 161 -8.90 6.91 -10.45
CA VAL A 161 -10.05 6.04 -10.12
C VAL A 161 -11.14 6.11 -11.19
N ASP A 162 -11.48 7.32 -11.67
CA ASP A 162 -12.48 7.52 -12.71
C ASP A 162 -12.03 6.93 -14.06
N SER A 163 -10.73 6.96 -14.39
CA SER A 163 -10.19 6.37 -15.63
C SER A 163 -10.37 4.85 -15.71
N TYR A 164 -10.45 4.19 -14.55
CA TYR A 164 -10.74 2.76 -14.42
C TYR A 164 -12.22 2.46 -14.18
N GLN A 165 -13.09 3.49 -14.15
CA GLN A 165 -14.53 3.38 -13.91
C GLN A 165 -14.88 2.66 -12.60
N LEU A 166 -14.08 2.88 -11.56
CA LEU A 166 -14.27 2.23 -10.26
C LEU A 166 -15.36 2.94 -9.45
N GLU A 167 -16.11 2.16 -8.67
CA GLU A 167 -17.09 2.70 -7.73
C GLU A 167 -16.39 3.43 -6.59
N VAL A 168 -16.84 4.64 -6.27
CA VAL A 168 -16.36 5.40 -5.10
C VAL A 168 -17.39 5.29 -3.99
N HIS A 169 -16.96 4.74 -2.86
CA HIS A 169 -17.80 4.55 -1.68
C HIS A 169 -17.75 5.76 -0.74
N ARG A 170 -16.60 6.44 -0.65
CA ARG A 170 -16.43 7.64 0.17
C ARG A 170 -15.40 8.58 -0.42
N GLU A 171 -15.70 9.87 -0.37
CA GLU A 171 -14.75 10.95 -0.64
C GLU A 171 -14.96 12.02 0.42
N SER A 172 -13.91 12.40 1.14
CA SER A 172 -13.98 13.47 2.14
C SER A 172 -12.82 14.44 1.98
N ARG A 173 -13.08 15.70 2.37
CA ARG A 173 -12.12 16.80 2.33
C ARG A 173 -12.27 17.60 3.62
N ARG A 174 -11.18 17.82 4.34
CA ARG A 174 -11.09 18.82 5.40
C ARG A 174 -10.82 20.17 4.73
N CYS A 175 -11.75 21.10 4.92
CA CYS A 175 -11.64 22.49 4.46
C CYS A 175 -10.87 23.34 5.46
#